data_AF-A0AAX0L6J6-F1
#
_entry.id   AF-A0AAX0L6J6-F1
#
_cell.length_a   1.000
_cell.length_b   1.000
_cell.length_c   1.000
_cell.angle_alpha   90.00
_cell.angle_beta   90.00
_cell.angle_gamma   90.00
#
_symmetry.space_group_name_H-M   'P 1'
#
loop_
_entity.id
_entity.type
_entity.pdbx_description
1 polymer ?
#
loop_
_entity_poly.entity_id
_entity_poly.type
_entity_poly.pdbx_seq_one_letter_code
_entity_poly.pdbx_strand_id
1 'polypeptide(L)'
;MKKILLVLPLTASVAACQMTPENQSAVTGGVAGAAIGAAVSDDGDRLEGAALGAAVGTAAGALIGAANQPGQCRYRDAYGREYIAPC
;
A
#
# COMPACT_ATOMS: atom_id res chain seq x y z
N MET A 1 15.23 -14.47 16.63
CA MET A 1 13.82 -14.48 16.22
C MET A 1 12.84 -13.78 17.18
N LYS A 2 12.95 -13.90 18.52
CA LYS A 2 12.01 -13.20 19.46
C LYS A 2 12.05 -11.66 19.39
N LYS A 3 13.22 -11.06 19.14
CA LYS A 3 13.39 -9.59 19.09
C LYS A 3 12.64 -8.95 17.91
N ILE A 4 12.61 -9.61 16.75
CA ILE A 4 11.89 -9.14 15.56
C ILE A 4 10.38 -9.17 15.80
N LEU A 5 9.88 -10.22 16.46
CA LEU A 5 8.47 -10.35 16.86
C LEU A 5 7.99 -9.23 17.79
N LEU A 6 8.88 -8.62 18.57
CA LEU A 6 8.54 -7.54 19.50
C LEU A 6 8.76 -6.14 18.89
N VAL A 7 9.74 -6.00 17.98
CA VAL A 7 10.08 -4.72 17.33
C VAL A 7 9.14 -4.42 16.14
N LEU A 8 8.75 -5.44 15.37
CA LEU A 8 7.88 -5.29 14.20
C LEU A 8 6.51 -4.64 14.51
N PRO A 9 5.75 -5.06 15.54
CA PRO A 9 4.49 -4.39 15.87
C PRO A 9 4.71 -2.97 16.40
N LEU A 10 5.83 -2.73 17.09
CA LEU A 10 6.15 -1.41 17.66
C LEU A 10 6.38 -0.37 16.56
N THR A 11 7.13 -0.72 15.52
CA THR A 11 7.38 0.19 14.38
C THR A 11 6.16 0.33 13.48
N ALA A 12 5.37 -0.74 13.30
CA ALA A 12 4.11 -0.69 12.57
C ALA A 12 3.07 0.23 13.23
N SER A 13 3.04 0.28 14.57
CA SER A 13 2.15 1.17 15.33
C SER A 13 2.42 2.65 15.03
N VAL A 14 3.70 3.04 14.94
CA VAL A 14 4.10 4.41 14.64
C VAL A 14 3.78 4.78 13.20
N ALA A 15 3.97 3.85 12.26
CA ALA A 15 3.59 4.05 10.86
C ALA A 15 2.06 4.16 10.68
N ALA A 16 1.27 3.46 11.50
CA ALA A 16 -0.19 3.55 11.49
C ALA A 16 -0.71 4.94 11.89
N CYS A 17 -0.05 5.64 12.82
CA CYS A 17 -0.42 7.02 13.17
C CYS A 17 -0.28 8.02 12.01
N GLN A 18 0.47 7.69 10.97
CA GLN A 18 0.76 8.56 9.82
C GLN A 18 -0.04 8.14 8.57
N MET A 19 -1.03 7.24 8.71
CA MET A 19 -1.82 6.75 7.58
C MET A 19 -2.72 7.85 7.01
N THR A 20 -2.29 8.40 5.89
CA THR A 20 -3.10 9.27 5.03
C THR A 20 -3.80 8.44 3.94
N PRO A 21 -4.93 8.90 3.37
CA PRO A 21 -5.65 8.16 2.31
C PRO A 21 -4.78 7.84 1.10
N GLU A 22 -3.88 8.76 0.75
CA GLU A 22 -2.87 8.64 -0.31
C GLU A 22 -1.84 7.53 -0.04
N ASN A 23 -1.41 7.36 1.21
CA ASN A 23 -0.41 6.35 1.59
C ASN A 23 -1.04 5.00 1.94
N GLN A 24 -2.34 4.96 2.19
CA GLN A 24 -3.05 3.74 2.56
C GLN A 24 -2.89 2.66 1.48
N SER A 25 -3.05 3.01 0.21
CA SER A 25 -2.92 2.07 -0.91
C SER A 25 -1.50 1.49 -1.02
N ALA A 26 -0.47 2.33 -0.82
CA ALA A 26 0.92 1.90 -0.81
C ALA A 26 1.23 0.95 0.35
N VAL A 27 0.79 1.30 1.56
CA VAL A 27 1.02 0.48 2.76
C VAL A 27 0.27 -0.84 2.66
N THR A 28 -0.99 -0.83 2.23
CA THR A 28 -1.78 -2.05 2.02
C THR A 28 -1.15 -2.94 0.96
N GLY A 29 -0.73 -2.37 -0.17
CA GLY A 29 -0.03 -3.11 -1.23
C GLY A 29 1.28 -3.72 -0.73
N GLY A 30 2.06 -2.99 0.07
CA GLY A 30 3.30 -3.46 0.68
C GLY A 30 3.11 -4.61 1.66
N VAL A 31 2.18 -4.47 2.60
CA VAL A 31 1.90 -5.51 3.60
C VAL A 31 1.32 -6.76 2.93
N ALA A 32 0.38 -6.59 2.01
CA ALA A 32 -0.19 -7.71 1.25
C ALA A 32 0.87 -8.38 0.38
N GLY A 33 1.69 -7.61 -0.32
CA GLY A 33 2.79 -8.11 -1.14
C GLY A 33 3.83 -8.86 -0.32
N ALA A 34 4.18 -8.35 0.86
CA ALA A 34 5.10 -9.02 1.78
C ALA A 34 4.54 -10.36 2.28
N ALA A 35 3.27 -10.39 2.66
CA ALA A 35 2.60 -11.60 3.13
C ALA A 35 2.53 -12.67 2.03
N ILE A 36 2.15 -12.26 0.81
CA ILE A 36 2.10 -13.17 -0.34
C ILE A 36 3.50 -13.65 -0.71
N GLY A 37 4.48 -12.74 -0.78
CA GLY A 37 5.87 -13.05 -1.08
C GLY A 37 6.51 -14.02 -0.07
N ALA A 38 6.20 -13.86 1.22
CA ALA A 38 6.61 -14.82 2.26
C ALA A 38 5.92 -16.18 2.11
N ALA A 39 4.65 -16.21 1.70
CA ALA A 39 3.84 -17.41 1.62
C ALA A 39 4.20 -18.31 0.43
N VAL A 40 4.60 -17.72 -0.70
CA VAL A 40 4.98 -18.47 -1.92
C VAL A 40 6.46 -18.85 -1.97
N SER A 41 7.28 -18.31 -1.06
CA SER A 41 8.72 -18.59 -1.02
C SER A 41 9.05 -19.80 -0.16
N ASP A 42 10.08 -20.53 -0.59
CA ASP A 42 10.64 -21.67 0.16
C ASP A 42 11.21 -21.25 1.52
N ASP A 43 11.38 -22.23 2.41
CA ASP A 43 11.81 -22.04 3.81
C ASP A 43 13.09 -21.20 3.97
N GLY A 44 14.02 -21.28 3.02
CA GLY A 44 15.29 -20.53 3.03
C GLY A 44 15.14 -19.05 2.67
N ASP A 45 14.15 -18.72 1.84
CA ASP A 45 14.10 -17.43 1.13
C ASP A 45 12.85 -16.62 1.49
N ARG A 46 12.06 -17.05 2.49
CA ARG A 46 10.84 -16.32 2.91
C ARG A 46 11.07 -14.86 3.22
N LEU A 47 12.23 -14.52 3.79
CA LEU A 47 12.54 -13.13 4.13
C LEU A 47 12.83 -12.29 2.87
N GLU A 48 13.50 -12.89 1.88
CA GLU A 48 13.78 -12.28 0.59
C GLU A 48 12.49 -12.14 -0.24
N GLY A 49 11.67 -13.18 -0.28
CA GLY A 49 10.34 -13.15 -0.90
C GLY A 49 9.42 -12.12 -0.27
N ALA A 50 9.42 -12.00 1.06
CA ALA A 50 8.67 -10.97 1.77
C ALA A 50 9.17 -9.57 1.43
N ALA A 51 10.50 -9.36 1.39
CA ALA A 51 11.09 -8.06 1.09
C ALA A 51 10.81 -7.62 -0.36
N LEU A 52 10.96 -8.53 -1.32
CA LEU A 52 10.62 -8.29 -2.74
C LEU A 52 9.12 -8.03 -2.91
N GLY A 53 8.29 -8.87 -2.30
CA GLY A 53 6.83 -8.70 -2.31
C GLY A 53 6.42 -7.36 -1.69
N ALA A 54 7.06 -6.94 -0.60
CA ALA A 54 6.82 -5.63 0.03
C ALA A 54 7.21 -4.48 -0.90
N ALA A 55 8.38 -4.55 -1.54
CA ALA A 55 8.88 -3.50 -2.41
C ALA A 55 7.99 -3.33 -3.65
N VAL A 56 7.65 -4.43 -4.32
CA VAL A 56 6.75 -4.42 -5.48
C VAL A 56 5.34 -4.00 -5.07
N GLY A 57 4.83 -4.55 -3.97
CA GLY A 57 3.50 -4.25 -3.45
C GLY A 57 3.33 -2.79 -3.04
N THR A 58 4.34 -2.20 -2.38
CA THR A 58 4.33 -0.77 -2.01
C THR A 58 4.37 0.13 -3.24
N ALA A 59 5.24 -0.16 -4.22
CA ALA A 59 5.32 0.60 -5.45
C ALA A 59 4.01 0.54 -6.24
N ALA A 60 3.46 -0.66 -6.45
CA ALA A 60 2.18 -0.84 -7.13
C ALA A 60 1.03 -0.17 -6.37
N GLY A 61 0.98 -0.34 -5.06
CA GLY A 61 -0.04 0.27 -4.20
C GLY A 61 0.02 1.80 -4.22
N ALA A 62 1.22 2.39 -4.25
CA ALA A 62 1.40 3.84 -4.36
C ALA A 62 0.90 4.37 -5.71
N LEU A 63 1.21 3.67 -6.80
CA LEU A 63 0.74 4.05 -8.14
C LEU A 63 -0.79 3.93 -8.26
N ILE A 64 -1.39 2.87 -7.71
CA ILE A 64 -2.84 2.68 -7.70
C ILE A 64 -3.52 3.75 -6.84
N GLY A 65 -2.96 4.06 -5.66
CA GLY A 65 -3.49 5.11 -4.78
C GLY A 65 -3.41 6.50 -5.43
N ALA A 66 -2.33 6.80 -6.16
CA ALA A 66 -2.20 8.05 -6.90
C ALA A 66 -3.19 8.14 -8.07
N ALA A 67 -3.45 7.02 -8.76
CA ALA A 67 -4.41 6.97 -9.86
C ALA A 67 -5.87 7.01 -9.39
N ASN A 68 -6.14 6.52 -8.18
CA ASN A 68 -7.46 6.37 -7.63
C ASN A 68 -7.64 7.35 -6.46
N GLN A 69 -8.08 8.57 -6.75
CA GLN A 69 -8.36 9.58 -5.72
C GLN A 69 -9.75 9.33 -5.12
N PRO A 70 -9.87 8.72 -3.93
CA PRO A 70 -11.17 8.47 -3.32
C PRO A 70 -11.86 9.81 -3.03
N GLY A 71 -13.16 9.89 -3.37
CA GLY A 71 -13.96 11.09 -3.14
C GLY A 71 -13.80 12.18 -4.21
N GLN A 72 -13.13 11.90 -5.34
CA GLN A 72 -13.08 12.81 -6.48
C GLN A 72 -13.91 12.22 -7.64
N CYS A 73 -14.98 12.92 -8.03
CA CYS A 73 -15.88 12.53 -9.11
C CYS A 73 -15.56 13.31 -10.39
N ARG A 74 -15.56 12.60 -11.53
CA ARG A 74 -15.49 13.22 -12.85
C ARG A 74 -16.87 13.72 -13.25
N TYR A 75 -17.00 15.03 -13.39
CA TYR A 75 -18.20 15.68 -13.90
C TYR A 75 -17.95 16.21 -15.30
N ARG A 76 -19.03 16.33 -16.08
CA ARG A 76 -19.03 16.93 -17.40
C ARG A 76 -20.05 18.06 -17.41
N ASP A 77 -19.61 19.27 -17.76
CA ASP A 77 -20.53 20.41 -17.87
C ASP A 77 -21.32 20.39 -19.19
N ALA A 78 -22.28 21.31 -19.33
CA ALA A 78 -23.10 21.44 -20.54
C ALA A 78 -22.29 21.85 -21.80
N TYR A 79 -21.06 22.33 -21.62
CA TYR A 79 -20.14 22.69 -22.71
C TYR A 79 -19.18 21.53 -23.06
N GLY A 80 -19.34 20.36 -22.44
CA GLY A 80 -18.51 19.19 -22.67
C GLY A 80 -17.16 19.21 -21.97
N ARG A 81 -16.90 20.17 -21.08
CA ARG A 81 -15.65 20.23 -20.31
C ARG A 81 -15.72 19.25 -19.15
N GLU A 82 -14.70 18.43 -19.01
CA GLU A 82 -14.55 17.50 -17.90
C GLU A 82 -13.79 18.17 -16.76
N TYR A 83 -14.31 18.06 -15.54
CA TYR A 83 -13.65 18.54 -14.34
C TYR A 83 -13.76 17.50 -13.22
N ILE A 84 -12.77 17.52 -12.33
CA ILE A 84 -12.71 16.66 -11.16
C ILE A 84 -13.08 17.52 -9.94
N ALA A 85 -14.10 17.11 -9.21
CA ALA A 85 -14.56 17.78 -8.00
C ALA A 85 -14.94 16.74 -6.95
N PRO A 86 -14.95 17.11 -5.66
CA PRO A 86 -15.35 16.18 -4.62
C PRO A 86 -16.76 15.64 -4.87
N CYS A 87 -16.90 14.32 -4.77
CA CYS A 87 -18.19 13.68 -4.51
C CYS A 87 -18.62 14.06 -3.08
#